data_AF-A0AAU3US35-F1
#
_entry.id   AF-A0AAU3US35-F1
#
_cell.length_a   1.000
_cell.length_b   1.000
_cell.length_c   1.000
_cell.angle_alpha   90.00
_cell.angle_beta   90.00
_cell.angle_gamma   90.00
#
_symmetry.space_group_name_H-M   'P 1'
#
loop_
_entity.id
_entity.type
_entity.pdbx_description
1 polymer ?
#
loop_
_entity_poly.entity_id
_entity_poly.type
_entity_poly.pdbx_seq_one_letter_code
_entity_poly.pdbx_strand_id
1 'polypeptide(L)'
;MDVYEAVRSRQSIRAFTDDRVTAGDSGDKPEFGFYPLQLTSPFRERLTDMGARRYGALGIAADDAQSRARIRAENWNCFGASTALFCYLDRDMPPPQWADAGMFLQTVMLLLRAEKLHSCTQIAWAEYHHTVDAVISPPTDRILFCGMSIGYANPDSPHPSMPRAPLAEAVTFLE
;
A
#
# COMPACT_ATOMS: atom_id res chain seq x y z
N MET A 1 -3.07 -18.58 8.11
CA MET A 1 -2.67 -17.58 7.09
C MET A 1 -2.82 -18.22 5.73
N ASP A 2 -4.04 -18.20 5.21
CA ASP A 2 -4.32 -18.65 3.86
C ASP A 2 -4.02 -17.49 2.90
N VAL A 3 -3.03 -17.67 2.03
CA VAL A 3 -2.59 -16.64 1.08
C VAL A 3 -3.19 -16.96 -0.28
N TYR A 4 -4.39 -16.48 -0.56
CA TYR A 4 -5.01 -16.71 -1.88
C TYR A 4 -5.86 -15.52 -2.32
N GLU A 5 -5.36 -14.74 -3.28
CA GLU A 5 -5.77 -14.81 -4.70
C GLU A 5 -4.96 -13.77 -5.50
N ALA A 6 -4.24 -14.23 -6.53
CA ALA A 6 -3.60 -13.34 -7.49
C ALA A 6 -4.59 -13.10 -8.64
N VAL A 7 -5.15 -11.91 -8.72
CA VAL A 7 -6.03 -11.56 -9.85
C VAL A 7 -5.17 -11.32 -11.08
N ARG A 8 -5.25 -12.25 -12.04
CA ARG A 8 -4.71 -12.07 -13.39
C ARG A 8 -5.51 -11.05 -14.23
N SER A 9 -6.72 -10.69 -13.79
CA SER A 9 -7.64 -9.79 -14.51
C SER A 9 -7.70 -8.39 -13.87
N ARG A 10 -6.65 -7.58 -14.07
CA ARG A 10 -6.55 -6.17 -13.60
C ARG A 10 -7.71 -5.28 -14.10
N GLN A 11 -8.36 -5.63 -15.21
CA GLN A 11 -9.27 -4.73 -15.92
C GLN A 11 -10.55 -4.39 -15.14
N SER A 12 -11.18 -5.36 -14.47
CA SER A 12 -12.45 -5.14 -13.79
C SER A 12 -12.29 -4.29 -12.53
N ILE A 13 -11.37 -4.67 -11.62
CA ILE A 13 -11.13 -3.94 -10.36
C ILE A 13 -10.68 -2.50 -10.64
N ARG A 14 -9.79 -2.32 -11.62
CA ARG A 14 -9.31 -0.99 -12.02
C ARG A 14 -10.45 -0.12 -12.52
N ALA A 15 -11.31 -0.61 -13.41
CA ALA A 15 -12.40 0.18 -13.96
C ALA A 15 -13.33 0.71 -12.85
N PHE A 16 -13.76 -0.17 -11.92
CA PHE A 16 -14.66 0.24 -10.84
C PHE A 16 -14.01 1.20 -9.85
N THR A 17 -12.71 1.02 -9.57
CA THR A 17 -12.02 1.90 -8.62
C THR A 17 -11.70 3.25 -9.27
N ASP A 18 -11.31 3.27 -10.54
CA ASP A 18 -11.02 4.50 -11.30
C ASP A 18 -12.27 5.42 -11.36
N ASP A 19 -13.46 4.87 -11.55
CA ASP A 19 -14.73 5.63 -11.56
C ASP A 19 -14.99 6.29 -10.20
N ARG A 20 -14.87 5.54 -9.10
CA ARG A 20 -15.06 6.05 -7.72
C ARG A 20 -14.02 7.11 -7.38
N VAL A 21 -12.74 6.84 -7.65
CA VAL A 21 -11.63 7.76 -7.38
C VAL A 21 -11.78 9.06 -8.18
N THR A 22 -12.17 8.97 -9.46
CA THR A 22 -12.38 10.15 -10.32
C THR A 22 -13.58 10.98 -9.88
N ALA A 23 -14.62 10.33 -9.35
CA ALA A 23 -15.78 11.01 -8.76
C ALA A 23 -15.46 11.70 -7.41
N GLY A 24 -14.25 11.54 -6.87
CA GLY A 24 -13.86 12.10 -5.58
C GLY A 24 -14.44 11.36 -4.38
N ASP A 25 -14.81 10.09 -4.56
CA ASP A 25 -15.33 9.23 -3.50
C ASP A 25 -14.29 9.01 -2.39
N SER A 26 -14.72 9.05 -1.12
CA SER A 26 -13.83 8.90 0.04
C SER A 26 -13.42 7.46 0.34
N GLY A 27 -13.89 6.49 -0.44
CA GLY A 27 -13.74 5.07 -0.14
C GLY A 27 -14.78 4.55 0.84
N ASP A 28 -14.67 3.27 1.15
CA ASP A 28 -15.49 2.53 2.09
C ASP A 28 -15.11 2.85 3.54
N LYS A 29 -16.02 2.53 4.48
CA LYS A 29 -15.71 2.65 5.91
C LYS A 29 -14.50 1.76 6.24
N PRO A 30 -13.40 2.30 6.80
CA PRO A 30 -12.23 1.51 7.14
C PRO A 30 -12.57 0.42 8.15
N GLU A 31 -12.05 -0.78 7.91
CA GLU A 31 -12.24 -1.93 8.79
C GLU A 31 -11.20 -2.00 9.92
N PHE A 32 -10.12 -1.22 9.82
CA PHE A 32 -9.06 -1.08 10.82
C PHE A 32 -8.40 0.30 10.73
N GLY A 33 -7.69 0.70 11.78
CA GLY A 33 -6.96 1.97 11.81
C GLY A 33 -5.64 1.90 11.05
N PHE A 34 -5.41 2.83 10.11
CA PHE A 34 -4.15 2.91 9.36
C PHE A 34 -3.02 3.60 10.13
N TYR A 35 -3.38 4.54 11.01
CA TYR A 35 -2.48 5.30 11.87
C TYR A 35 -3.07 5.43 13.28
N PRO A 36 -2.23 5.67 14.30
CA PRO A 36 -2.70 6.11 15.61
C PRO A 36 -3.56 7.37 15.49
N LEU A 37 -4.57 7.50 16.35
CA LEU A 37 -5.44 8.69 16.41
C LEU A 37 -4.65 9.99 16.61
N GLN A 38 -3.57 9.90 17.39
CA GLN A 38 -2.60 10.99 17.56
C GLN A 38 -1.23 10.51 17.10
N LEU A 39 -0.84 10.92 15.90
CA LEU A 39 0.52 10.68 15.41
C LEU A 39 1.47 11.67 16.08
N THR A 40 2.30 11.18 17.00
CA THR A 40 3.26 12.00 17.78
C THR A 40 4.60 12.14 17.05
N SER A 41 5.45 13.01 17.58
CA SER A 41 6.85 13.09 17.15
C SER A 41 7.59 11.80 17.54
N PRO A 42 8.55 11.29 16.72
CA PRO A 42 9.04 11.86 15.45
C PRO A 42 8.24 11.44 14.20
N PHE A 43 7.19 10.62 14.36
CA PHE A 43 6.48 10.00 13.22
C PHE A 43 5.73 11.00 12.35
N ARG A 44 5.15 12.04 12.97
CA ARG A 44 4.48 13.12 12.22
C ARG A 44 5.44 13.85 11.31
N GLU A 45 6.59 14.28 11.83
CA GLU A 45 7.57 15.04 11.06
C GLU A 45 8.15 14.17 9.93
N ARG A 46 8.37 12.87 10.18
CA ARG A 46 8.78 11.90 9.16
C ARG A 46 7.75 11.74 8.05
N LEU A 47 6.46 11.68 8.39
CA LEU A 47 5.39 11.57 7.39
C LEU A 47 5.33 12.83 6.52
N THR A 48 5.52 14.02 7.11
CA THR A 48 5.62 15.28 6.38
C THR A 48 6.84 15.33 5.45
N ASP A 49 8.03 14.97 5.93
CA ASP A 49 9.26 14.89 5.13
C ASP A 49 9.14 13.86 3.99
N MET A 50 8.58 12.69 4.28
CA MET A 50 8.27 11.64 3.30
C MET A 50 7.41 12.20 2.16
N GLY A 51 6.32 12.89 2.50
CA GLY A 51 5.46 13.54 1.52
C GLY A 51 6.20 14.60 0.71
N ALA A 52 6.94 15.50 1.36
CA ALA A 52 7.67 16.58 0.70
C ALA A 52 8.70 16.05 -0.31
N ARG A 53 9.48 15.02 0.06
CA ARG A 53 10.44 14.36 -0.84
C ARG A 53 9.76 13.71 -2.03
N ARG A 54 8.72 12.92 -1.78
CA ARG A 54 7.99 12.20 -2.83
C ARG A 54 7.37 13.16 -3.85
N TYR A 55 6.62 14.15 -3.40
CA TYR A 55 5.95 15.09 -4.31
C TYR A 55 6.96 16.06 -4.95
N GLY A 56 7.97 16.51 -4.22
CA GLY A 56 9.03 17.36 -4.76
C GLY A 56 9.83 16.69 -5.87
N ALA A 57 10.12 15.38 -5.76
CA ALA A 57 10.79 14.62 -6.83
C ALA A 57 9.96 14.50 -8.12
N LEU A 58 8.64 14.71 -8.02
CA LEU A 58 7.71 14.74 -9.15
C LEU A 58 7.45 16.17 -9.65
N GLY A 59 8.11 17.18 -9.08
CA GLY A 59 7.88 18.59 -9.42
C GLY A 59 6.53 19.13 -8.95
N ILE A 60 5.88 18.47 -7.99
CA ILE A 60 4.56 18.84 -7.49
C ILE A 60 4.70 19.76 -6.27
N ALA A 61 4.10 20.95 -6.35
CA ALA A 61 4.08 21.91 -5.26
C ALA A 61 3.25 21.41 -4.07
N ALA A 62 3.58 21.87 -2.86
CA ALA A 62 2.94 21.40 -1.64
C ALA A 62 1.44 21.73 -1.57
N ASP A 63 1.04 22.86 -2.16
CA ASP A 63 -0.32 23.40 -2.26
C ASP A 63 -1.09 22.90 -3.49
N ASP A 64 -0.44 22.17 -4.41
CA ASP A 64 -1.09 21.53 -5.56
C ASP A 64 -1.81 20.23 -5.12
N ALA A 65 -2.93 20.40 -4.42
CA ALA A 65 -3.75 19.30 -3.95
C ALA A 65 -4.24 18.39 -5.10
N GLN A 66 -4.48 18.95 -6.29
CA GLN A 66 -5.01 18.21 -7.43
C GLN A 66 -3.96 17.23 -7.99
N SER A 67 -2.73 17.69 -8.23
CA SER A 67 -1.66 16.81 -8.71
C SER A 67 -1.27 15.76 -7.67
N ARG A 68 -1.29 16.11 -6.37
CA ARG A 68 -1.08 15.15 -5.29
C ARG A 68 -2.17 14.06 -5.27
N ALA A 69 -3.43 14.43 -5.46
CA ALA A 69 -4.54 13.49 -5.56
C ALA A 69 -4.39 12.55 -6.77
N ARG A 70 -3.97 13.07 -7.93
CA ARG A 70 -3.69 12.25 -9.13
C ARG A 70 -2.59 11.22 -8.88
N ILE A 71 -1.48 11.61 -8.25
CA ILE A 71 -0.40 10.66 -7.91
C ILE A 71 -0.84 9.64 -6.86
N ARG A 72 -1.71 10.03 -5.92
CA ARG A 72 -2.30 9.09 -4.96
C ARG A 72 -3.19 8.06 -5.66
N ALA A 73 -3.96 8.49 -6.66
CA ALA A 73 -4.84 7.62 -7.44
C ALA A 73 -4.09 6.47 -8.14
N GLU A 74 -2.81 6.65 -8.45
CA GLU A 74 -1.97 5.59 -9.03
C GLU A 74 -1.86 4.33 -8.15
N ASN A 75 -2.18 4.41 -6.86
CA ASN A 75 -2.30 3.20 -6.03
C ASN A 75 -3.31 2.21 -6.64
N TRP A 76 -4.49 2.70 -7.02
CA TRP A 76 -5.57 1.87 -7.58
C TRP A 76 -5.37 1.54 -9.07
N ASN A 77 -4.44 2.24 -9.71
CA ASN A 77 -3.90 1.86 -11.02
C ASN A 77 -2.70 0.89 -10.91
N CYS A 78 -2.36 0.40 -9.72
CA CYS A 78 -1.19 -0.43 -9.44
C CYS A 78 0.15 0.18 -9.92
N PHE A 79 0.24 1.51 -10.02
CA PHE A 79 1.38 2.23 -10.62
C PHE A 79 1.77 1.71 -12.01
N GLY A 80 0.82 1.17 -12.77
CA GLY A 80 1.08 0.57 -14.08
C GLY A 80 1.55 -0.89 -14.07
N ALA A 81 1.72 -1.52 -12.90
CA ALA A 81 2.19 -2.90 -12.76
C ALA A 81 1.28 -3.93 -13.46
N SER A 82 1.85 -5.02 -13.97
CA SER A 82 1.12 -6.03 -14.73
C SER A 82 0.25 -6.94 -13.88
N THR A 83 0.53 -7.03 -12.58
CA THR A 83 -0.12 -7.97 -11.66
C THR A 83 -0.41 -7.31 -10.33
N ALA A 84 -1.56 -7.64 -9.74
CA ALA A 84 -1.92 -7.27 -8.38
C ALA A 84 -2.15 -8.55 -7.56
N LEU A 85 -1.59 -8.59 -6.36
CA LEU A 85 -1.87 -9.59 -5.33
C LEU A 85 -2.70 -8.92 -4.24
N PHE A 86 -3.80 -9.53 -3.81
CA PHE A 86 -4.58 -9.05 -2.67
C PHE A 86 -4.37 -9.99 -1.48
N CYS A 87 -4.09 -9.40 -0.32
CA CYS A 87 -3.80 -10.13 0.90
C CYS A 87 -4.96 -9.97 1.88
N TYR A 88 -5.62 -11.09 2.17
CA TYR A 88 -6.69 -11.20 3.13
C TYR A 88 -6.19 -11.87 4.40
N LEU A 89 -6.71 -11.42 5.55
CA LEU A 89 -6.49 -12.04 6.85
C LEU A 89 -7.81 -12.55 7.42
N ASP A 90 -7.74 -13.45 8.41
CA ASP A 90 -8.91 -13.83 9.19
C ASP A 90 -9.38 -12.63 10.02
N ARG A 91 -10.70 -12.37 10.08
CA ARG A 91 -11.25 -11.20 10.82
C ARG A 91 -10.99 -11.27 12.33
N ASP A 92 -10.88 -12.47 12.89
CA ASP A 92 -10.60 -12.71 14.30
C ASP A 92 -9.09 -12.78 14.61
N MET A 93 -8.24 -12.55 13.61
CA MET A 93 -6.79 -12.54 13.76
C MET A 93 -6.33 -11.45 14.74
N PRO A 94 -5.65 -11.80 15.85
CA PRO A 94 -5.20 -10.83 16.84
C PRO A 94 -3.99 -10.03 16.33
N PRO A 95 -3.73 -8.82 16.90
CA PRO A 95 -2.66 -7.94 16.42
C PRO A 95 -1.27 -8.56 16.22
N PRO A 96 -0.77 -9.49 17.07
CA PRO A 96 0.52 -10.13 16.83
C PRO A 96 0.62 -10.85 15.48
N GLN A 97 -0.46 -11.48 15.01
CA GLN A 97 -0.47 -12.21 13.75
C GLN A 97 -0.48 -11.29 12.52
N TRP A 98 -0.88 -10.02 12.67
CA TRP A 98 -0.75 -9.03 11.61
C TRP A 98 0.73 -8.71 11.34
N ALA A 99 1.59 -8.81 12.37
CA ALA A 99 3.03 -8.70 12.19
C ALA A 99 3.58 -9.89 11.37
N ASP A 100 3.06 -11.10 11.60
CA ASP A 100 3.41 -12.28 10.82
C ASP A 100 3.03 -12.12 9.33
N ALA A 101 1.86 -11.53 9.05
CA ALA A 101 1.46 -11.18 7.69
C ALA A 101 2.47 -10.21 7.04
N GLY A 102 2.94 -9.22 7.78
CA GLY A 102 4.01 -8.31 7.33
C GLY A 102 5.31 -9.03 6.99
N MET A 103 5.76 -9.96 7.85
CA MET A 103 6.96 -10.77 7.60
C MET A 103 6.81 -11.67 6.37
N PHE A 104 5.63 -12.26 6.19
CA PHE A 104 5.31 -13.06 5.01
C PHE A 104 5.35 -12.22 3.72
N LEU A 105 4.67 -11.07 3.69
CA LEU A 105 4.65 -10.19 2.52
C LEU A 105 6.06 -9.72 2.15
N GLN A 106 6.89 -9.39 3.15
CA GLN A 106 8.29 -9.05 2.91
C GLN A 106 9.07 -10.21 2.29
N THR A 107 8.81 -11.46 2.70
CA THR A 107 9.42 -12.64 2.09
C THR A 107 9.02 -12.78 0.62
N VAL A 108 7.73 -12.60 0.31
CA VAL A 108 7.23 -12.58 -1.08
C VAL A 108 7.94 -11.50 -1.91
N MET A 109 8.08 -10.28 -1.37
CA MET A 109 8.79 -9.20 -2.06
C MET A 109 10.26 -9.56 -2.35
N LEU A 110 10.96 -10.20 -1.41
CA LEU A 110 12.34 -10.65 -1.61
C LEU A 110 12.44 -11.75 -2.69
N LEU A 111 11.50 -12.68 -2.72
CA LEU A 111 11.44 -13.72 -3.75
C LEU A 111 11.15 -13.12 -5.14
N LEU A 112 10.26 -12.12 -5.23
CA LEU A 112 10.02 -11.39 -6.47
C LEU A 112 11.31 -10.68 -6.96
N ARG A 113 12.11 -10.11 -6.04
CA ARG A 113 13.42 -9.55 -6.39
C ARG A 113 14.39 -10.58 -6.96
N ALA A 114 14.40 -11.80 -6.42
CA ALA A 114 15.24 -12.90 -6.94
C ALA A 114 14.87 -13.24 -8.40
N GLU A 115 13.59 -13.09 -8.76
CA GLU A 115 13.07 -13.25 -10.12
C GLU A 115 13.12 -11.95 -10.96
N LYS A 116 13.88 -10.94 -10.52
CA LYS A 116 14.05 -9.62 -11.18
C LYS A 116 12.75 -8.79 -11.29
N LEU A 117 11.70 -9.17 -10.57
CA LEU A 117 10.46 -8.42 -10.45
C LEU A 117 10.54 -7.40 -9.32
N HIS A 118 9.75 -6.35 -9.43
CA HIS A 118 9.58 -5.29 -8.44
C HIS A 118 8.18 -5.36 -7.85
N SER A 119 8.05 -4.90 -6.63
CA SER A 119 6.78 -4.94 -5.90
C SER A 119 6.58 -3.72 -5.02
N CYS A 120 5.32 -3.31 -4.84
CA CYS A 120 4.91 -2.26 -3.92
C CYS A 120 3.68 -2.71 -3.14
N THR A 121 3.79 -2.88 -1.83
CA THR A 121 2.68 -3.16 -0.92
C THR A 121 1.87 -1.89 -0.66
N GLN A 122 0.54 -2.00 -0.71
CA GLN A 122 -0.39 -0.88 -0.80
C GLN A 122 -1.57 -1.11 0.15
N ILE A 123 -1.52 -0.46 1.31
CA ILE A 123 -2.65 -0.42 2.25
C ILE A 123 -3.84 0.37 1.66
N ALA A 124 -3.60 1.22 0.66
CA ALA A 124 -4.62 2.03 -0.02
C ALA A 124 -5.76 1.19 -0.62
N TRP A 125 -5.53 -0.08 -0.95
CA TRP A 125 -6.60 -0.97 -1.42
C TRP A 125 -7.67 -1.25 -0.36
N ALA A 126 -7.31 -1.20 0.94
CA ALA A 126 -8.28 -1.35 2.03
C ALA A 126 -9.27 -0.17 2.11
N GLU A 127 -9.01 0.95 1.43
CA GLU A 127 -9.97 2.06 1.33
C GLU A 127 -11.13 1.75 0.37
N TYR A 128 -10.95 0.84 -0.59
CA TYR A 128 -12.00 0.44 -1.54
C TYR A 128 -12.25 -1.07 -1.45
N HIS A 129 -12.24 -1.61 -0.23
CA HIS A 129 -12.34 -3.05 0.01
C HIS A 129 -13.63 -3.65 -0.56
N HIS A 130 -14.78 -2.95 -0.53
CA HIS A 130 -16.00 -3.47 -1.15
C HIS A 130 -15.86 -3.61 -2.67
N THR A 131 -15.13 -2.70 -3.33
CA THR A 131 -14.87 -2.78 -4.77
C THR A 131 -14.00 -3.99 -5.10
N VAL A 132 -13.00 -4.26 -4.26
CA VAL A 132 -12.13 -5.44 -4.41
C VAL A 132 -12.93 -6.71 -4.14
N ASP A 133 -13.68 -6.76 -3.04
CA ASP A 133 -14.50 -7.91 -2.63
C ASP A 133 -15.57 -8.27 -3.66
N ALA A 134 -16.16 -7.28 -4.34
CA ALA A 134 -17.12 -7.53 -5.42
C ALA A 134 -16.52 -8.31 -6.61
N VAL A 135 -15.19 -8.29 -6.76
CA VAL A 135 -14.49 -9.04 -7.82
C VAL A 135 -13.84 -10.31 -7.28
N ILE A 136 -13.17 -10.24 -6.12
CA ILE A 136 -12.49 -11.38 -5.50
C ILE A 136 -13.49 -12.38 -4.91
N SER A 137 -14.63 -11.88 -4.40
CA SER A 137 -15.59 -12.67 -3.63
C SER A 137 -14.92 -13.47 -2.50
N PRO A 138 -14.15 -12.83 -1.60
CA PRO A 138 -13.48 -13.53 -0.52
C PRO A 138 -14.51 -14.11 0.48
N PRO A 139 -14.15 -15.13 1.27
CA PRO A 139 -14.97 -15.57 2.38
C PRO A 139 -15.34 -14.42 3.33
N THR A 140 -16.55 -14.43 3.89
CA THR A 140 -17.09 -13.31 4.68
C THR A 140 -16.34 -13.07 5.99
N ASP A 141 -15.64 -14.08 6.48
CA ASP A 141 -14.76 -14.05 7.66
C ASP A 141 -13.34 -13.55 7.34
N ARG A 142 -13.12 -13.00 6.14
CA ARG A 142 -11.85 -12.39 5.72
C ARG A 142 -11.93 -10.87 5.66
N ILE A 143 -10.79 -10.23 5.91
CA ILE A 143 -10.58 -8.79 5.86
C ILE A 143 -9.47 -8.47 4.87
N LEU A 144 -9.68 -7.48 3.98
CA LEU A 144 -8.65 -7.05 3.04
C LEU A 144 -7.59 -6.23 3.79
N PHE A 145 -6.41 -6.80 4.02
CA PHE A 145 -5.32 -6.11 4.70
C PHE A 145 -4.59 -5.13 3.77
N CYS A 146 -4.14 -5.61 2.62
CA CYS A 146 -3.48 -4.76 1.61
C CYS A 146 -3.49 -5.40 0.23
N GLY A 147 -3.24 -4.60 -0.80
CA GLY A 147 -2.81 -5.08 -2.11
C GLY A 147 -1.29 -5.02 -2.29
N MET A 148 -0.78 -5.64 -3.35
CA MET A 148 0.61 -5.52 -3.79
C MET A 148 0.67 -5.45 -5.32
N SER A 149 1.19 -4.35 -5.83
CA SER A 149 1.54 -4.20 -7.24
C SER A 149 2.81 -4.98 -7.55
N ILE A 150 2.82 -5.77 -8.63
CA ILE A 150 3.93 -6.62 -9.06
C ILE A 150 4.21 -6.43 -10.55
N GLY A 151 5.45 -6.14 -10.91
CA GLY A 151 5.86 -5.93 -12.30
C GLY A 151 7.33 -5.56 -12.47
N TYR A 152 7.66 -4.91 -13.58
CA TYR A 152 9.00 -4.37 -13.82
C TYR A 152 9.02 -2.87 -13.53
N ALA A 153 10.01 -2.42 -12.75
CA ALA A 153 10.16 -0.99 -12.48
C ALA A 153 10.60 -0.25 -13.75
N ASN A 154 10.03 0.94 -13.93
CA ASN A 154 10.53 1.90 -14.90
C ASN A 154 11.76 2.61 -14.32
N PRO A 155 12.97 2.46 -14.90
CA PRO A 155 14.18 3.10 -14.39
C PRO A 155 14.15 4.63 -14.49
N ASP A 156 13.32 5.19 -15.37
CA ASP A 156 13.21 6.63 -15.57
C ASP A 156 12.23 7.29 -14.59
N SER A 157 11.51 6.50 -13.79
CA SER A 157 10.58 7.02 -12.80
C SER A 157 11.34 7.60 -11.61
N PRO A 158 11.07 8.84 -11.17
CA PRO A 158 11.80 9.48 -10.08
C PRO A 158 11.48 8.81 -8.73
N HIS A 159 12.50 8.24 -8.10
CA HIS A 159 12.41 7.62 -6.78
C HIS A 159 13.40 8.33 -5.84
N PRO A 160 12.94 9.33 -5.06
CA PRO A 160 13.82 10.00 -4.11
C PRO A 160 14.29 9.02 -3.03
N SER A 161 15.54 9.20 -2.59
CA SER A 161 16.04 8.46 -1.43
C SER A 161 15.26 8.86 -0.18
N MET A 162 14.73 7.86 0.52
CA MET A 162 13.95 8.05 1.74
C MET A 162 14.84 7.70 2.94
N PRO A 163 15.14 8.67 3.83
CA PRO A 163 16.02 8.42 4.96
C PRO A 163 15.42 7.35 5.87
N ARG A 164 16.28 6.50 6.42
CA ARG A 164 15.93 5.57 7.50
C ARG A 164 16.22 6.24 8.84
N ALA A 165 15.51 5.82 9.88
CA ALA A 165 15.82 6.24 11.23
C ALA A 165 17.27 5.82 11.58
N PRO A 166 18.04 6.66 12.31
CA PRO A 166 19.32 6.29 12.87
C PRO A 166 19.24 4.98 13.67
N LEU A 167 20.29 4.16 13.61
CA LEU A 167 20.34 2.85 14.29
C LEU A 167 19.99 2.95 15.78
N ALA A 168 20.53 3.96 16.46
CA ALA A 168 20.34 4.19 17.90
C ALA A 168 18.89 4.49 18.30
N GLU A 169 18.01 4.84 17.35
CA GLU A 169 16.59 5.02 17.64
C GLU A 169 15.79 3.71 17.56
N ALA A 170 16.33 2.70 16.86
CA ALA A 170 15.65 1.42 16.65
C ALA A 170 16.27 0.29 17.47
N VAL A 171 17.54 0.41 17.86
CA VAL A 171 18.32 -0.66 18.48
C VAL A 171 19.02 -0.13 19.72
N THR A 172 18.77 -0.80 20.85
CA THR A 172 19.56 -0.67 22.08
C THR A 172 20.33 -1.96 22.30
N PHE A 173 21.66 -1.88 22.34
CA PHE A 173 22.51 -3.02 22.65
C PHE A 173 22.58 -3.18 24.17
N LEU A 174 22.42 -4.42 24.66
CA LEU A 174 22.56 -4.76 26.07
C LEU A 174 23.93 -5.42 26.26
N GLU A 175 24.61 -5.06 27.35
CA GLU A 175 25.84 -5.73 27.81
C GLU A 175 25.53 -6.92 28.72
#